data_AF-A0A2N7I6H9-F1
#
_entry.id   AF-A0A2N7I6H9-F1
#
_cell.length_a   1.000
_cell.length_b   1.000
_cell.length_c   1.000
_cell.angle_alpha   90.00
_cell.angle_beta   90.00
_cell.angle_gamma   90.00
#
_symmetry.space_group_name_H-M   'P 1'
#
loop_
_entity.id
_entity.type
_entity.pdbx_description
1 polymer ?
#
loop_
_entity_poly.entity_id
_entity_poly.type
_entity_poly.pdbx_seq_one_letter_code
_entity_poly.pdbx_strand_id
1 'polypeptide(L)'
;MFSVPLNSFVHRVSDKSQVMANAAECGCQLKRVRRSRNWLLVAQEHQLIEFKALLTHEKDGWITVAIDKVLPKPVVCLASLLAANPSMTVAQLVMESGCSMAEARRAIDDYEGL
;
A
#
# COMPACT_ATOMS: atom_id res chain seq x y z
N MET A 1 3.09 -11.26 -9.01
CA MET A 1 2.47 -10.25 -9.90
C MET A 1 1.11 -9.93 -9.34
N PHE A 2 0.82 -8.65 -9.12
CA PHE A 2 -0.41 -8.16 -8.51
C PHE A 2 -1.40 -7.67 -9.56
N SER A 3 -2.69 -7.75 -9.24
CA SER A 3 -3.79 -7.26 -10.07
C SER A 3 -4.64 -6.31 -9.24
N VAL A 4 -4.67 -5.03 -9.61
CA VAL A 4 -5.35 -3.97 -8.88
C VAL A 4 -6.57 -3.49 -9.68
N PRO A 5 -7.80 -3.74 -9.23
CA PRO A 5 -9.00 -3.24 -9.89
C PRO A 5 -9.13 -1.72 -9.75
N LEU A 6 -9.15 -1.02 -10.87
CA LEU A 6 -9.27 0.43 -10.97
C LEU A 6 -10.63 0.80 -11.60
N ASN A 7 -11.72 0.53 -10.88
CA ASN A 7 -13.07 0.78 -11.39
C ASN A 7 -13.31 2.27 -11.63
N SER A 8 -13.88 2.58 -12.80
CA SER A 8 -14.14 3.95 -13.27
C SER A 8 -12.87 4.81 -13.41
N PHE A 9 -11.71 4.20 -13.64
CA PHE A 9 -10.41 4.87 -13.77
C PHE A 9 -10.47 6.18 -14.58
N VAL A 10 -11.00 6.12 -15.80
CA VAL A 10 -11.06 7.26 -16.75
C VAL A 10 -11.83 8.47 -16.18
N HIS A 11 -12.78 8.26 -15.27
CA HIS A 11 -13.60 9.32 -14.69
C HIS A 11 -13.07 9.85 -13.35
N ARG A 12 -12.06 9.18 -12.78
CA ARG A 12 -11.58 9.46 -11.42
C ARG A 12 -10.17 10.01 -11.38
N VAL A 13 -9.42 9.94 -12.48
CA VAL A 13 -8.07 10.46 -12.57
C VAL A 13 -8.03 11.92 -13.02
N SER A 14 -6.95 12.59 -12.64
CA SER A 14 -6.64 13.98 -13.05
C SER A 14 -6.47 14.09 -14.57
N ASP A 15 -5.53 13.32 -15.11
CA ASP A 15 -5.22 13.18 -16.53
C ASP A 15 -4.94 11.71 -16.86
N LYS A 16 -5.83 11.12 -17.67
CA LYS A 16 -5.72 9.73 -18.10
C LYS A 16 -4.40 9.46 -18.83
N SER A 17 -3.97 10.36 -19.72
CA SER A 17 -2.79 10.15 -20.55
C SER A 17 -1.53 10.19 -19.69
N GLN A 18 -1.46 11.14 -18.76
CA GLN A 18 -0.33 11.24 -17.83
C GLN A 18 -0.24 10.01 -16.92
N VAL A 19 -1.36 9.59 -16.32
CA VAL A 19 -1.34 8.41 -15.42
C VAL A 19 -0.99 7.14 -16.18
N MET A 20 -1.41 7.01 -17.44
CA MET A 20 -0.98 5.89 -18.30
C MET A 20 0.51 5.94 -18.63
N ALA A 21 1.07 7.13 -18.90
CA ALA A 21 2.48 7.31 -19.16
C ALA A 21 3.32 6.93 -17.92
N ASN A 22 2.96 7.44 -16.74
CA ASN A 22 3.62 7.09 -15.47
C ASN A 22 3.55 5.58 -15.20
N ALA A 23 2.41 4.94 -15.45
CA ALA A 23 2.28 3.49 -15.29
C ALA A 23 3.23 2.75 -16.25
N ALA A 24 3.28 3.15 -17.53
CA ALA A 24 4.16 2.52 -18.50
C ALA A 24 5.65 2.71 -18.17
N GLU A 25 6.04 3.88 -17.65
CA GLU A 25 7.40 4.20 -17.22
C GLU A 25 7.86 3.28 -16.08
N CYS A 26 7.00 3.00 -15.10
CA CYS A 26 7.26 2.03 -14.02
C CYS A 26 7.12 0.57 -14.46
N GLY A 27 6.90 0.29 -15.75
CA GLY A 27 6.67 -1.08 -16.25
C GLY A 27 5.33 -1.69 -15.83
N CYS A 28 4.38 -0.88 -15.36
CA CYS A 28 3.03 -1.28 -15.00
C CYS A 28 2.14 -1.38 -16.24
N GLN A 29 1.21 -2.35 -16.26
CA GLN A 29 0.27 -2.51 -17.36
C GLN A 29 -1.14 -2.10 -16.95
N LEU A 30 -1.64 -1.00 -17.52
CA LEU A 30 -3.02 -0.54 -17.35
C LEU A 30 -3.88 -1.03 -18.53
N LYS A 31 -4.86 -1.90 -18.27
CA LYS A 31 -5.71 -2.48 -19.31
C LYS A 31 -7.18 -2.30 -18.98
N ARG A 32 -8.00 -2.01 -20.00
CA ARG A 32 -9.45 -1.99 -19.85
C ARG A 32 -9.99 -3.42 -19.88
N VAL A 33 -10.89 -3.76 -18.96
CA VAL A 33 -11.55 -5.06 -18.93
C VAL A 33 -12.72 -5.05 -19.94
N ARG A 34 -12.46 -5.58 -21.14
CA ARG A 34 -13.44 -5.69 -22.25
C ARG A 34 -14.09 -4.33 -22.62
N ARG A 35 -15.42 -4.31 -22.79
CA ARG A 35 -16.25 -3.11 -23.08
C ARG A 35 -16.78 -2.42 -21.82
N SER A 36 -16.33 -2.83 -20.63
CA SER A 36 -16.77 -2.22 -19.37
C SER A 36 -16.00 -0.93 -19.05
N ARG A 37 -16.44 -0.21 -18.01
CA ARG A 37 -15.71 0.92 -17.41
C ARG A 37 -14.63 0.48 -16.41
N ASN A 38 -14.42 -0.84 -16.27
CA ASN A 38 -13.46 -1.38 -15.33
C ASN A 38 -12.08 -1.43 -15.97
N TRP A 39 -11.09 -0.97 -15.21
CA TRP A 39 -9.68 -1.04 -15.56
C TRP A 39 -8.96 -1.95 -14.59
N LEU A 40 -7.90 -2.57 -15.07
CA LEU A 40 -7.04 -3.44 -14.30
C LEU A 40 -5.60 -2.96 -14.46
N LEU A 41 -4.95 -2.72 -13.32
CA LEU A 41 -3.52 -2.45 -13.24
C LEU A 41 -2.81 -3.75 -12.86
N VAL A 42 -1.84 -4.18 -13.67
CA VAL A 42 -1.07 -5.40 -13.45
C VAL A 42 0.42 -5.07 -13.43
N ALA A 43 1.10 -5.42 -12.34
CA ALA A 43 2.52 -5.11 -12.13
C ALA A 43 3.14 -5.97 -11.01
N GLN A 44 4.45 -5.88 -10.84
CA GLN A 44 5.17 -6.41 -9.68
C GLN A 44 5.11 -5.43 -8.49
N GLU A 45 5.48 -5.88 -7.29
CA GLU A 45 5.45 -5.06 -6.08
C GLU A 45 6.30 -3.78 -6.20
N HIS A 46 7.57 -3.89 -6.60
CA HIS A 46 8.45 -2.73 -6.75
C HIS A 46 7.89 -1.71 -7.75
N GLN A 47 7.34 -2.18 -8.87
CA GLN A 47 6.73 -1.33 -9.90
C GLN A 47 5.50 -0.57 -9.38
N LEU A 48 4.70 -1.20 -8.51
CA LEU A 48 3.56 -0.55 -7.86
C LEU A 48 4.01 0.51 -6.86
N ILE A 49 5.09 0.25 -6.11
CA ILE A 49 5.67 1.21 -5.17
C ILE A 49 6.21 2.44 -5.92
N GLU A 50 6.95 2.23 -7.01
CA GLU A 50 7.43 3.30 -7.88
C GLU A 50 6.27 4.09 -8.50
N PHE A 51 5.28 3.39 -9.05
CA PHE A 51 4.12 4.04 -9.66
C PHE A 51 3.34 4.90 -8.67
N LYS A 52 3.17 4.44 -7.42
CA LYS A 52 2.55 5.23 -6.34
C LYS A 52 3.30 6.55 -6.10
N ALA A 53 4.63 6.53 -6.14
CA ALA A 53 5.43 7.73 -5.90
C ALA A 53 5.26 8.79 -7.00
N LEU A 54 4.87 8.38 -8.22
CA LEU A 54 4.57 9.29 -9.33
C LEU A 54 3.15 9.87 -9.30
N LEU A 55 2.28 9.39 -8.39
CA LEU A 55 0.91 9.90 -8.24
C LEU A 55 0.89 11.09 -7.27
N THR A 56 1.25 12.27 -7.78
CA THR A 56 1.34 13.51 -6.98
C THR A 56 0.03 14.28 -6.90
N HIS A 57 -0.91 14.03 -7.81
CA HIS A 57 -2.17 14.77 -7.87
C HIS A 57 -3.18 14.18 -6.87
N GLU A 58 -3.83 15.02 -6.07
CA GLU A 58 -4.79 14.60 -5.03
C GLU A 58 -5.92 13.69 -5.58
N LYS A 59 -6.43 14.00 -6.78
CA LYS A 59 -7.45 13.21 -7.48
C LYS A 59 -7.01 11.77 -7.78
N ASP A 60 -5.71 11.50 -7.86
CA ASP A 60 -5.20 10.16 -8.16
C ASP A 60 -4.94 9.33 -6.89
N GLY A 61 -5.07 9.92 -5.69
CA GLY A 61 -4.78 9.27 -4.41
C GLY A 61 -5.61 8.01 -4.13
N TRP A 62 -6.77 7.85 -4.78
CA TRP A 62 -7.54 6.60 -4.66
C TRP A 62 -6.85 5.40 -5.31
N ILE A 63 -5.95 5.61 -6.28
CA ILE A 63 -5.16 4.55 -6.90
C ILE A 63 -4.13 4.05 -5.89
N THR A 64 -3.47 4.96 -5.15
CA THR A 64 -2.57 4.64 -4.04
C THR A 64 -3.27 3.74 -3.01
N VAL A 65 -4.49 4.11 -2.61
CA VAL A 65 -5.32 3.32 -1.69
C VAL A 65 -5.69 1.96 -2.30
N ALA A 66 -5.97 1.88 -3.60
CA ALA A 66 -6.28 0.62 -4.27
C ALA A 66 -5.06 -0.32 -4.29
N ILE A 67 -3.87 0.21 -4.52
CA ILE A 67 -2.59 -0.53 -4.51
C ILE A 67 -2.28 -1.05 -3.10
N ASP A 68 -2.44 -0.22 -2.07
CA ASP A 68 -2.17 -0.60 -0.68
C ASP A 68 -3.06 -1.73 -0.15
N LYS A 69 -4.21 -1.96 -0.78
CA LYS A 69 -5.10 -3.09 -0.42
C LYS A 69 -4.61 -4.43 -0.97
N VAL A 70 -3.77 -4.43 -1.99
CA VAL A 70 -3.29 -5.65 -2.66
C VAL A 70 -1.82 -5.92 -2.39
N LEU A 71 -1.02 -4.88 -2.11
CA LEU A 71 0.33 -5.08 -1.62
C LEU A 71 0.32 -5.77 -0.26
N PRO A 72 1.28 -6.66 0.01
CA PRO A 72 1.45 -7.22 1.35
C PRO A 72 1.69 -6.05 2.31
N LYS A 73 1.01 -6.09 3.45
CA LYS A 73 1.36 -5.16 4.53
C LYS A 73 2.82 -5.44 4.91
N PRO A 74 3.65 -4.40 5.07
CA PRO A 74 5.02 -4.62 5.52
C PRO A 74 4.97 -5.47 6.79
N VAL A 75 5.74 -6.56 6.81
CA VAL A 75 5.88 -7.38 8.01
C VAL A 75 6.70 -6.55 8.97
N VAL A 76 6.00 -5.83 9.85
CA VAL A 76 6.66 -4.99 10.83
C VAL A 76 7.16 -5.89 11.94
N CYS A 77 8.48 -5.99 12.07
CA CYS A 77 9.09 -6.73 13.16
C CYS A 77 8.85 -5.97 14.47
N LEU A 78 7.97 -6.50 15.32
CA LEU A 78 7.62 -5.87 16.60
C LEU A 78 8.87 -5.64 17.47
N ALA A 79 9.80 -6.60 17.47
CA ALA A 79 11.07 -6.48 18.19
C ALA A 79 11.93 -5.32 17.67
N SER A 80 11.95 -5.06 16.35
CA SER A 80 12.68 -3.94 15.78
C SER A 80 12.04 -2.59 16.13
N LEU A 81 10.71 -2.50 16.18
CA LEU A 81 10.02 -1.29 16.64
C LEU A 81 10.30 -1.00 18.12
N LEU A 82 10.24 -2.03 18.98
CA LEU A 82 10.52 -1.90 20.40
C LEU A 82 11.99 -1.56 20.66
N ALA A 83 12.93 -2.11 19.89
CA ALA A 83 14.34 -1.73 19.98
C ALA A 83 14.58 -0.26 19.55
N ALA A 84 13.84 0.25 18.57
CA ALA A 84 13.95 1.63 18.11
C ALA A 84 13.28 2.63 19.08
N ASN A 85 12.20 2.21 19.74
CA ASN A 85 11.49 3.02 20.73
C ASN A 85 11.03 2.16 21.93
N PRO A 86 11.92 1.93 22.92
CA PRO A 86 11.64 1.05 24.04
C PRO A 86 10.50 1.51 24.95
N SER A 87 10.18 2.82 24.94
CA SER A 87 9.09 3.40 25.73
C SER A 87 7.76 3.45 24.97
N MET A 88 7.66 2.78 23.82
CA MET A 88 6.44 2.69 23.02
C MET A 88 5.32 1.99 23.79
N THR A 89 4.14 2.62 23.82
CA THR A 89 2.94 2.01 24.42
C THR A 89 2.35 0.92 23.53
N VAL A 90 1.60 -0.02 24.12
CA VAL A 90 0.83 -1.06 23.38
C VAL A 90 -0.01 -0.45 22.25
N ALA A 91 -0.65 0.70 22.51
CA ALA A 91 -1.49 1.38 21.52
C ALA A 91 -0.67 1.91 20.33
N GLN A 92 0.50 2.51 20.61
CA GLN A 92 1.42 2.95 19.55
C GLN A 92 1.94 1.78 18.73
N LEU A 93 2.32 0.67 19.39
CA LEU A 93 2.80 -0.53 18.71
C LEU A 93 1.74 -1.12 17.79
N VAL A 94 0.48 -1.20 18.23
CA VAL A 94 -0.65 -1.62 17.38
C VAL A 94 -0.87 -0.68 16.20
N MET A 95 -0.79 0.63 16.42
CA MET A 95 -0.98 1.60 15.33
C MET A 95 0.12 1.52 14.28
N GLU A 96 1.38 1.38 14.70
CA GLU A 96 2.53 1.35 13.78
C GLU A 96 2.69 0.01 13.06
N SER A 97 2.45 -1.11 13.75
CA SER A 97 2.62 -2.45 13.17
C SER A 97 1.35 -3.04 12.55
N GLY A 98 0.17 -2.56 12.95
CA GLY A 98 -1.12 -3.15 12.60
C GLY A 98 -1.39 -4.51 13.24
N CYS A 99 -0.60 -4.94 14.25
CA CYS A 99 -0.85 -6.17 14.98
C CYS A 99 -2.06 -6.04 15.92
N SER A 100 -2.56 -7.16 16.42
CA SER A 100 -3.62 -7.16 17.43
C SER A 100 -3.11 -6.67 18.80
N MET A 101 -4.02 -6.14 19.63
CA MET A 101 -3.68 -5.75 21.01
C MET A 101 -3.03 -6.89 21.82
N ALA A 102 -3.40 -8.14 21.55
CA ALA A 102 -2.84 -9.31 22.22
C ALA A 102 -1.41 -9.61 21.76
N GLU A 103 -1.11 -9.45 20.47
CA GLU A 103 0.25 -9.59 19.93
C GLU A 103 1.16 -8.46 20.43
N ALA A 104 0.68 -7.22 20.43
CA ALA A 104 1.44 -6.08 20.95
C ALA A 104 1.81 -6.24 22.43
N ARG A 105 0.88 -6.72 23.26
CA ARG A 105 1.16 -6.99 24.68
C ARG A 105 2.23 -8.06 24.84
N ARG A 106 2.08 -9.22 24.20
CA ARG A 106 3.08 -10.28 24.25
C ARG A 106 4.46 -9.79 23.81
N ALA A 107 4.53 -9.01 22.74
CA ALA A 107 5.80 -8.48 22.26
C ALA A 107 6.49 -7.53 23.26
N ILE A 108 5.71 -6.71 23.99
CA ILE A 108 6.24 -5.83 25.04
C ILE A 108 6.67 -6.65 26.25
N ASP A 109 5.84 -7.61 26.70
CA ASP A 109 6.15 -8.49 27.83
C ASP A 109 7.44 -9.29 27.57
N ASP A 110 7.56 -9.89 26.37
CA ASP A 110 8.75 -10.61 25.91
C ASP A 110 10.00 -9.70 25.86
N TYR A 111 9.83 -8.42 25.51
CA TYR A 111 10.92 -7.44 25.42
C TYR A 111 11.37 -6.95 26.81
N GLU A 112 10.43 -6.77 27.75
CA GLU A 112 10.70 -6.39 29.14
C GLU A 112 11.14 -7.58 30.01
N GLY A 113 10.95 -8.81 29.52
CA GLY A 113 11.29 -10.05 30.23
C GLY A 113 10.31 -10.40 31.35
N LEU A 114 9.03 -10.08 31.16
CA LEU A 114 7.92 -10.26 32.12
C LEU A 114 7.11 -11.55 31.89
#